data_AF-A0A426YJX4-F1
#
_entry.id   AF-A0A426YJX4-F1
#
_cell.length_a   1.000
_cell.length_b   1.000
_cell.length_c   1.000
_cell.angle_alpha   90.00
_cell.angle_beta   90.00
_cell.angle_gamma   90.00
#
_symmetry.space_group_name_H-M   'P 1'
#
loop_
_entity.id
_entity.type
_entity.pdbx_description
1 polymer ?
#
loop_
_entity_poly.entity_id
_entity_poly.type
_entity_poly.pdbx_seq_one_letter_code
_entity_poly.pdbx_strand_id
1 'polypeptide(L)'
;MSLKSLLAAAALQGVAEARARIFGHVLNPMGKRSPHKILRKKLIGDKVAQWYPYDIKNDDPLVLAREEKQYAHFLSLLDLSVYSVTSMISDARYLFDFMRL
;
A
#
# COMPACT_ATOMS: atom_id res chain seq x y z
N MET A 1 -19.09 57.00 -0.32
CA MET A 1 -18.65 56.33 0.94
C MET A 1 -18.58 57.39 2.03
N SER A 2 -19.24 57.17 3.17
CA SER A 2 -19.23 58.10 4.32
C SER A 2 -18.08 57.73 5.28
N LEU A 3 -17.56 58.70 6.04
CA LEU A 3 -16.55 58.42 7.08
C LEU A 3 -17.04 57.35 8.08
N LYS A 4 -18.33 57.39 8.41
CA LYS A 4 -18.97 56.38 9.28
C LYS A 4 -18.90 54.97 8.68
N SER A 5 -19.08 54.83 7.37
CA SER A 5 -19.02 53.51 6.71
C SER A 5 -17.60 52.95 6.63
N LEU A 6 -16.59 53.82 6.48
CA LEU A 6 -15.18 53.42 6.54
C LEU A 6 -14.76 52.94 7.93
N LEU A 7 -15.17 53.68 8.97
CA LEU A 7 -14.89 53.31 10.36
C LEU A 7 -15.52 51.95 10.72
N ALA A 8 -16.77 51.73 10.31
CA ALA A 8 -17.46 50.47 10.53
C ALA A 8 -16.77 49.30 9.81
N ALA A 9 -16.32 49.49 8.56
CA ALA A 9 -15.60 48.46 7.81
C ALA A 9 -14.27 48.08 8.48
N ALA A 10 -13.49 49.06 8.96
CA ALA A 10 -12.25 48.81 9.69
C ALA A 10 -12.48 48.07 11.01
N ALA A 11 -13.52 48.43 11.76
CA ALA A 11 -13.88 47.74 13.00
C ALA A 11 -14.24 46.27 12.76
N LEU A 12 -15.02 45.96 11.71
CA LEU A 12 -15.38 44.60 11.35
C LEU A 12 -14.16 43.76 10.94
N GLN A 13 -13.21 44.36 10.20
CA GLN A 13 -11.95 43.70 9.88
C GLN A 13 -11.13 43.38 11.14
N GLY A 14 -11.01 44.34 12.06
CA GLY A 14 -10.31 44.12 13.34
C GLY A 14 -10.92 42.99 14.18
N VAL A 15 -12.26 42.90 14.23
CA VAL A 15 -12.95 41.79 14.91
C VAL A 15 -12.68 40.44 14.23
N ALA A 16 -12.68 40.40 12.89
CA ALA A 16 -12.37 39.19 12.14
C ALA A 16 -10.93 38.72 12.40
N GLU A 17 -9.97 39.66 12.46
CA GLU A 17 -8.57 39.40 12.79
C GLU A 17 -8.39 38.89 14.22
N ALA A 18 -9.04 39.52 15.20
CA ALA A 18 -9.03 39.08 16.58
C ALA A 18 -9.58 37.65 16.72
N ARG A 19 -10.71 37.36 16.07
CA ARG A 19 -11.29 36.01 16.03
C ARG A 19 -10.32 35.00 15.42
N ALA A 20 -9.69 35.34 14.31
CA ALA A 20 -8.74 34.45 13.64
C ALA A 20 -7.54 34.13 14.54
N ARG A 21 -7.05 35.12 15.28
CA ARG A 21 -5.97 34.96 16.27
C ARG A 21 -6.37 34.08 17.45
N ILE A 22 -7.59 34.26 17.98
CA ILE A 22 -8.10 33.48 19.12
C ILE A 22 -8.29 32.01 18.76
N PHE A 23 -8.88 31.72 17.60
CA PHE A 23 -9.24 30.36 17.20
C PHE A 23 -8.23 29.68 16.25
N GLY A 24 -7.09 30.33 15.98
CA GLY A 24 -6.07 29.82 15.07
C GLY A 24 -6.56 29.67 13.62
N HIS A 25 -7.52 30.50 13.19
CA HIS A 25 -7.97 30.50 11.81
C HIS A 25 -7.03 31.31 10.92
N VAL A 26 -6.82 30.85 9.69
CA VAL A 26 -6.04 31.59 8.68
C VAL A 26 -6.97 32.56 7.94
N LEU A 27 -6.69 33.87 8.04
CA LEU A 27 -7.37 34.90 7.24
C LEU A 27 -6.69 35.09 5.88
N ASN A 28 -7.51 35.33 4.86
CA ASN A 28 -7.06 35.62 3.50
C ASN A 28 -7.87 36.78 2.92
N PRO A 29 -7.53 38.03 3.28
CA PRO A 29 -8.29 39.20 2.85
C PRO A 29 -8.24 39.41 1.33
N MET A 30 -7.20 38.91 0.65
CA MET A 30 -7.04 39.01 -0.81
C MET A 30 -7.79 37.92 -1.58
N GLY A 31 -8.35 36.91 -0.91
CA GLY A 31 -9.09 35.82 -1.54
C GLY A 31 -8.26 34.92 -2.48
N LYS A 32 -6.93 35.08 -2.52
CA LYS A 32 -6.06 34.31 -3.41
C LYS A 32 -5.99 32.84 -3.00
N ARG A 33 -5.71 31.93 -3.93
CA ARG A 33 -5.58 30.52 -3.61
C ARG A 33 -4.40 30.29 -2.66
N SER A 34 -4.71 29.82 -1.45
CA SER A 34 -3.72 29.45 -0.42
C SER A 34 -3.63 27.91 -0.31
N PRO A 35 -2.46 27.35 0.02
CA PRO A 35 -2.28 25.91 0.25
C PRO A 35 -3.04 25.37 1.48
N HIS A 36 -3.70 26.23 2.26
CA HIS A 36 -4.48 25.86 3.46
C HIS A 36 -5.51 24.72 3.22
N LYS A 37 -6.06 24.59 2.00
CA LYS A 37 -6.98 23.48 1.66
C LYS A 37 -6.28 22.12 1.62
N ILE A 38 -4.99 22.08 1.25
CA ILE A 38 -4.19 20.85 1.18
C ILE A 38 -3.78 20.45 2.60
N LEU A 39 -3.27 21.41 3.37
CA LEU A 39 -2.73 21.19 4.71
C LEU A 39 -3.80 20.74 5.73
N ARG A 40 -5.06 21.17 5.58
CA ARG A 40 -6.14 20.78 6.50
C ARG A 40 -6.73 19.40 6.23
N LYS A 41 -6.34 18.73 5.13
CA LYS A 41 -6.77 17.35 4.88
C LYS A 41 -6.02 16.43 5.84
N LYS A 42 -6.73 15.54 6.51
CA LYS A 42 -6.09 14.49 7.32
C LYS A 42 -5.23 13.61 6.39
N LEU A 43 -4.02 13.29 6.82
CA LEU A 43 -3.17 12.34 6.12
C LEU A 43 -3.85 10.96 6.12
N ILE A 44 -3.86 10.30 4.97
CA ILE A 44 -4.54 9.00 4.76
C ILE A 44 -3.51 7.89 4.51
N GLY A 45 -2.21 8.23 4.43
CA GLY A 45 -1.14 7.29 4.10
C GLY A 45 -1.14 6.04 4.96
N ASP A 46 -1.17 6.19 6.29
CA ASP A 46 -1.14 5.06 7.22
C ASP A 46 -2.35 4.13 7.06
N LYS A 47 -3.53 4.71 6.84
CA LYS A 47 -4.76 3.92 6.60
C LYS A 47 -4.71 3.16 5.29
N VAL A 48 -4.10 3.74 4.25
CA VAL A 48 -3.93 3.09 2.96
C VAL A 48 -2.83 2.01 3.03
N ALA A 49 -1.76 2.26 3.79
CA ALA A 49 -0.68 1.30 3.98
C ALA A 49 -1.16 0.03 4.72
N GLN A 50 -2.11 0.17 5.65
CA GLN A 50 -2.74 -0.93 6.39
C GLN A 50 -3.81 -1.68 5.59
N TRP A 51 -3.78 -1.63 4.25
CA TRP A 51 -4.77 -2.29 3.40
C TRP A 51 -4.81 -3.81 3.60
N TYR A 52 -3.63 -4.43 3.71
CA TYR A 52 -3.53 -5.85 4.03
C TYR A 52 -3.30 -6.02 5.54
N PRO A 53 -4.09 -6.86 6.22
CA PRO A 53 -3.89 -7.15 7.63
C PRO A 53 -2.56 -7.87 7.85
N TYR A 54 -2.04 -7.74 9.06
CA TYR A 54 -0.84 -8.44 9.47
C TYR A 54 -1.03 -9.96 9.46
N ASP A 55 -0.13 -10.69 8.81
CA ASP A 55 -0.15 -12.16 8.81
C ASP A 55 0.68 -12.70 9.96
N ILE A 56 -0.02 -13.11 11.02
CA ILE A 56 0.57 -13.66 12.25
C ILE A 56 1.32 -14.98 12.00
N LYS A 57 1.05 -15.68 10.90
CA LYS A 57 1.71 -16.96 10.60
C LYS A 57 3.21 -16.82 10.37
N ASN A 58 3.65 -15.64 9.93
CA ASN A 58 5.06 -15.35 9.69
C ASN A 58 5.88 -15.21 10.99
N ASP A 59 5.22 -15.05 12.13
CA ASP A 59 5.92 -14.96 13.43
C ASP A 59 6.13 -16.31 14.10
N ASP A 60 5.32 -17.31 13.76
CA ASP A 60 5.41 -18.64 14.39
C ASP A 60 6.41 -19.52 13.62
N PRO A 61 7.60 -19.81 14.19
CA PRO A 61 8.61 -20.62 13.52
C PRO A 61 8.14 -22.05 13.24
N LEU A 62 7.16 -22.58 14.00
CA LEU A 62 6.61 -23.92 13.78
C LEU A 62 5.69 -23.96 12.56
N VAL A 63 4.93 -22.89 12.32
CA VAL A 63 4.04 -22.77 11.17
C VAL A 63 4.87 -22.62 9.89
N LEU A 64 5.84 -21.72 9.89
CA LEU A 64 6.76 -21.54 8.76
C LEU A 64 7.50 -22.83 8.40
N ALA A 65 8.13 -23.48 9.38
CA ALA A 65 8.86 -24.73 9.14
C ALA A 65 7.96 -25.87 8.63
N ARG A 66 6.66 -25.86 8.98
CA ARG A 66 5.70 -26.84 8.47
C ARG A 66 5.33 -26.58 7.02
N GLU A 67 5.06 -25.32 6.67
CA GLU A 67 4.73 -24.93 5.29
C GLU A 67 5.92 -25.21 4.37
N GLU A 68 7.14 -24.82 4.77
CA GLU A 68 8.37 -25.12 4.01
C GLU A 68 8.57 -26.62 3.78
N LYS A 69 8.34 -27.46 4.80
CA LYS A 69 8.40 -28.92 4.66
C LYS A 69 7.37 -29.45 3.67
N GLN A 70 6.16 -28.90 3.67
CA GLN A 70 5.12 -29.29 2.71
C GLN A 70 5.53 -28.89 1.30
N TYR A 71 6.02 -27.67 1.10
CA TYR A 71 6.53 -27.21 -0.20
C TYR A 71 7.68 -28.11 -0.69
N ALA A 72 8.67 -28.41 0.16
CA ALA A 72 9.77 -29.30 -0.18
C ALA A 72 9.31 -30.71 -0.56
N HIS A 73 8.32 -31.25 0.17
CA HIS A 73 7.74 -32.55 -0.14
C HIS A 73 7.05 -32.54 -1.51
N PHE A 74 6.21 -31.52 -1.81
CA PHE A 74 5.59 -31.40 -3.12
C PHE A 74 6.61 -31.28 -4.25
N LEU A 75 7.68 -30.52 -4.06
CA LEU A 75 8.76 -30.42 -5.03
C LEU A 75 9.44 -31.79 -5.26
N SER A 76 9.76 -32.52 -4.19
CA SER A 76 10.37 -33.84 -4.31
C SER A 76 9.49 -34.84 -5.08
N LEU A 77 8.16 -34.80 -4.89
CA LEU A 77 7.23 -35.64 -5.63
C LEU A 77 7.15 -35.27 -7.11
N LEU A 78 7.17 -33.97 -7.43
CA LEU A 78 7.22 -33.49 -8.80
C LEU A 78 8.52 -33.92 -9.49
N ASP A 79 9.66 -33.78 -8.82
CA ASP A 79 10.96 -34.20 -9.33
C ASP A 79 10.97 -35.72 -9.62
N LEU A 80 10.51 -36.55 -8.67
CA LEU A 80 10.38 -37.99 -8.88
C LEU A 80 9.50 -38.32 -10.09
N SER A 81 8.38 -37.62 -10.26
CA SER A 81 7.50 -37.81 -11.42
C SER A 81 8.20 -37.45 -12.73
N VAL A 82 8.95 -36.35 -12.78
CA VAL A 82 9.71 -35.93 -13.96
C VAL A 82 10.83 -36.93 -14.28
N TYR A 83 11.55 -37.43 -13.27
CA TYR A 83 12.57 -38.47 -13.46
C TYR A 83 11.97 -39.77 -14.01
N SER A 84 10.82 -40.20 -13.50
CA SER A 84 10.14 -41.40 -14.00
C SER A 84 9.70 -41.26 -15.46
N VAL A 85 9.21 -40.09 -15.86
CA VAL A 85 8.78 -39.86 -17.25
C VAL A 85 9.98 -39.78 -18.19
N THR A 86 11.05 -39.11 -17.78
CA THR A 86 12.27 -39.01 -18.60
C THR A 86 12.99 -40.35 -18.75
N SER A 87 13.02 -41.20 -17.72
CA SER A 87 13.56 -42.55 -17.82
C SER A 87 12.75 -43.40 -18.79
N MET A 88 11.41 -43.38 -18.70
CA MET A 88 10.53 -44.11 -19.63
C MET A 88 10.74 -43.68 -21.09
N ILE A 89 10.90 -42.38 -21.35
CA ILE A 89 11.16 -41.86 -22.70
C ILE A 89 12.54 -42.28 -23.20
N SER A 90 13.55 -42.28 -22.33
CA SER A 90 14.91 -42.71 -22.67
C SER A 90 14.94 -44.21 -23.01
N ASP A 91 14.31 -45.05 -22.20
CA ASP A 91 14.24 -46.50 -22.41
C ASP A 91 13.51 -46.84 -23.72
N ALA A 92 12.40 -46.15 -24.01
CA ALA A 92 11.68 -46.29 -25.27
C ALA A 92 12.54 -45.85 -26.48
N ARG A 93 13.37 -44.81 -26.33
CA ARG A 93 14.31 -44.38 -27.36
C ARG A 93 15.42 -45.40 -27.58
N TYR A 94 16.00 -45.96 -26.52
CA TYR A 94 17.02 -47.01 -26.63
C TYR A 94 16.47 -48.26 -27.32
N LEU A 95 15.24 -48.68 -27.02
CA LEU A 95 14.59 -49.81 -27.69
C LEU A 95 14.33 -49.52 -29.17
N PHE A 96 13.89 -48.30 -29.51
CA PHE A 96 13.67 -47.91 -30.90
C PHE A 96 14.98 -47.87 -31.70
N ASP A 97 16.05 -47.31 -31.13
CA ASP A 97 17.37 -47.25 -31.78
C ASP A 97 18.00 -48.66 -31.92
N PHE A 98 17.77 -49.57 -30.96
CA PHE A 98 18.19 -50.97 -31.04
C PHE A 98 17.44 -51.75 -32.13
N MET A 99 16.14 -51.53 -32.30
CA MET A 99 15.34 -52.18 -33.36
C MET A 99 15.61 -51.63 -34.77
N ARG A 100 16.37 -50.53 -34.89
CA ARG A 100 16.69 -49.86 -36.16
C ARG A 100 18.07 -50.26 -36.73
N LEU A 101 18.84 -51.05 -35.98
CA LEU A 101 20.09 -51.71 -36.39
C LEU A 101 19.81 -53.14 -36.88
#